data_AF-A0A345LYU9-F1
#
_entry.id   AF-A0A345LYU9-F1
#
_cell.length_a   1.000
_cell.length_b   1.000
_cell.length_c   1.000
_cell.angle_alpha   90.00
_cell.angle_beta   90.00
_cell.angle_gamma   90.00
#
_symmetry.space_group_name_H-M   'P 1'
#
loop_
_entity.id
_entity.type
_entity.pdbx_description
1 polymer ?
#
loop_
_entity_poly.entity_id
_entity_poly.type
_entity_poly.pdbx_seq_one_letter_code
_entity_poly.pdbx_strand_id
1 'polypeptide(L)'
;MLTDLQAKVITPQHNESQIHPENTQSKMNSLWQGKNMERQNTYQSSEKIDLSPKEINKINKFIDELKSKGDDKIFFSHVFKTMITLGKDEKQNFIAGVSQTLQSSSDPELSSLNKKFKRSLNHYMSISLMSIPLNNQIRHNMTNISLEGNDDEEDELLI
;
A
#
# COMPACT_ATOMS: atom_id res chain seq x y z
N MET A 1 49.95 -45.73 32.47
CA MET A 1 49.29 -47.01 32.11
C MET A 1 47.95 -47.07 32.83
N LEU A 2 46.89 -47.50 32.12
CA LEU A 2 45.62 -48.08 32.63
C LEU A 2 44.68 -47.14 33.42
N THR A 3 43.36 -47.07 33.25
CA THR A 3 42.34 -47.39 32.21
C THR A 3 41.00 -46.90 32.78
N ASP A 4 40.05 -46.61 31.90
CA ASP A 4 38.59 -46.60 32.01
C ASP A 4 37.87 -46.64 33.38
N LEU A 5 36.83 -45.80 33.48
CA LEU A 5 35.49 -46.28 33.85
C LEU A 5 34.39 -45.37 33.26
N GLN A 6 33.60 -45.96 32.38
CA GLN A 6 32.40 -45.41 31.76
C GLN A 6 31.30 -45.18 32.79
N ALA A 7 30.55 -44.08 32.64
CA ALA A 7 29.17 -44.00 33.13
C ALA A 7 28.26 -43.38 32.05
N LYS A 8 27.19 -44.12 31.81
CA LYS A 8 26.23 -44.10 30.71
C LYS A 8 25.24 -42.92 30.79
N VAL A 9 25.07 -42.25 29.64
CA VAL A 9 23.95 -41.42 29.15
C VAL A 9 22.62 -41.62 29.87
N ILE A 10 21.88 -40.54 30.22
CA ILE A 10 20.54 -40.14 29.69
C ILE A 10 20.26 -38.66 30.04
N THR A 11 20.17 -37.77 29.04
CA THR A 11 19.52 -36.46 29.16
C THR A 11 18.33 -36.44 28.20
N PRO A 12 17.11 -36.09 28.66
CA PRO A 12 15.93 -36.11 27.80
C PRO A 12 16.01 -34.98 26.77
N GLN A 13 15.89 -35.38 25.52
CA GLN A 13 15.77 -34.52 24.35
C GLN A 13 14.36 -33.89 24.34
N HIS A 14 14.23 -32.64 24.78
CA HIS A 14 13.06 -31.82 24.48
C HIS A 14 13.37 -30.99 23.23
N ASN A 15 12.86 -31.45 22.08
CA ASN A 15 12.79 -30.64 20.87
C ASN A 15 11.76 -29.53 21.09
N GLU A 16 12.18 -28.38 21.62
CA GLU A 16 11.47 -27.14 21.37
C GLU A 16 11.84 -26.66 19.97
N SER A 17 10.98 -26.95 18.99
CA SER A 17 10.99 -26.18 17.75
C SER A 17 10.56 -24.75 18.11
N GLN A 18 11.54 -23.89 18.38
CA GLN A 18 11.35 -22.44 18.30
C GLN A 18 10.90 -22.12 16.87
N ILE A 19 9.60 -21.96 16.68
CA ILE A 19 9.05 -21.37 15.47
C ILE A 19 9.44 -19.89 15.53
N HIS A 20 10.60 -19.55 14.96
CA HIS A 20 10.98 -18.17 14.68
C HIS A 20 9.84 -17.54 13.84
N PRO A 21 9.18 -16.47 14.31
CA PRO A 21 8.18 -15.75 13.51
C PRO A 21 8.82 -14.94 12.37
N GLU A 22 10.14 -15.08 12.17
CA GLU A 22 10.89 -14.46 11.08
C GLU A 22 10.63 -15.16 9.75
N ASN A 23 9.50 -14.88 9.12
CA ASN A 23 9.52 -14.80 7.66
C ASN A 23 8.31 -14.17 7.01
N THR A 24 7.14 -14.17 7.65
CA THR A 24 5.92 -13.74 6.97
C THR A 24 5.91 -12.24 6.74
N GLN A 25 6.31 -11.45 7.74
CA GLN A 25 6.38 -10.00 7.61
C GLN A 25 7.49 -9.56 6.64
N SER A 26 8.62 -10.26 6.63
CA SER A 26 9.74 -9.98 5.70
C SER A 26 9.42 -10.41 4.26
N LYS A 27 8.76 -11.56 4.06
CA LYS A 27 8.22 -12.01 2.75
C LYS A 27 7.14 -11.08 2.23
N MET A 28 6.25 -10.62 3.11
CA MET A 28 5.22 -9.66 2.73
C MET A 28 5.88 -8.34 2.31
N ASN A 29 6.78 -7.80 3.13
CA ASN A 29 7.50 -6.54 2.83
C ASN A 29 8.31 -6.63 1.52
N SER A 30 8.99 -7.74 1.26
CA SER A 30 9.73 -7.95 0.00
C SER A 30 8.81 -8.08 -1.21
N LEU A 31 7.66 -8.77 -1.09
CA LEU A 31 6.65 -8.81 -2.15
C LEU A 31 6.03 -7.43 -2.42
N TRP A 32 5.81 -6.62 -1.39
CA TRP A 32 5.34 -5.24 -1.54
C TRP A 32 6.40 -4.33 -2.17
N GLN A 33 7.67 -4.47 -1.77
CA GLN A 33 8.77 -3.70 -2.35
C GLN A 33 9.03 -4.08 -3.81
N GLY A 34 9.04 -5.38 -4.14
CA GLY A 34 9.23 -5.88 -5.50
C GLY A 34 8.15 -5.38 -6.47
N LYS A 35 6.87 -5.48 -6.09
CA LYS A 35 5.73 -4.99 -6.90
C LYS A 35 5.69 -3.48 -7.07
N ASN A 36 6.36 -2.72 -6.20
CA ASN A 36 6.47 -1.27 -6.28
C ASN A 36 7.72 -0.85 -7.08
N MET A 37 8.85 -1.57 -6.97
CA MET A 37 10.06 -1.32 -7.76
C MET A 37 9.88 -1.65 -9.25
N GLU A 38 9.22 -2.77 -9.60
CA GLU A 38 8.92 -3.09 -11.01
C GLU A 38 8.04 -2.01 -11.65
N ARG A 39 7.09 -1.46 -10.90
CA ARG A 39 6.24 -0.37 -11.38
C ARG A 39 6.96 0.97 -11.45
N GLN A 40 7.87 1.27 -10.52
CA GLN A 40 8.67 2.50 -10.55
C GLN A 40 9.60 2.59 -11.78
N ASN A 41 10.15 1.46 -12.24
CA ASN A 41 10.98 1.42 -13.45
C ASN A 41 10.18 1.56 -14.76
N THR A 42 8.87 1.28 -14.74
CA THR A 42 8.03 1.39 -15.94
C THR A 42 7.67 2.85 -16.26
N TYR A 43 7.66 3.75 -15.26
CA TYR A 43 7.41 5.18 -15.48
C TYR A 43 8.60 5.95 -16.06
N GLN A 44 9.71 5.27 -16.39
CA GLN A 44 10.85 5.85 -17.10
C GLN A 44 10.78 5.66 -18.62
N SER A 45 9.74 5.04 -19.16
CA SER A 45 9.54 5.02 -20.61
C SER A 45 9.13 6.42 -21.09
N SER A 46 10.04 7.08 -21.79
CA SER A 46 9.90 8.41 -22.39
C SER A 46 8.95 8.44 -23.59
N GLU A 47 7.93 7.57 -23.61
CA GLU A 47 6.84 7.67 -24.59
C GLU A 47 5.91 8.79 -24.15
N LYS A 48 5.77 9.82 -25.00
CA LYS A 48 4.77 10.85 -24.80
C LYS A 48 3.41 10.15 -24.74
N ILE A 49 2.70 10.36 -23.65
CA ILE A 49 1.37 9.78 -23.49
C ILE A 49 0.43 10.55 -24.39
N ASP A 50 -0.26 9.83 -25.25
CA ASP A 50 -1.31 10.40 -26.08
C ASP A 50 -2.56 10.61 -25.22
N LEU A 51 -2.80 11.87 -24.87
CA LEU A 51 -3.89 12.29 -24.00
C LEU A 51 -4.94 12.99 -24.85
N SER A 52 -6.22 12.68 -24.61
CA SER A 52 -7.31 13.42 -25.24
C SER A 52 -7.29 14.91 -24.82
N PRO A 53 -7.82 15.84 -25.64
CA PRO A 53 -7.89 17.26 -25.28
C PRO A 53 -8.59 17.51 -23.93
N LYS A 54 -9.56 16.66 -23.57
CA LYS A 54 -10.27 16.72 -22.29
C LYS A 54 -9.36 16.35 -21.12
N GLU A 55 -8.53 15.32 -21.28
CA GLU A 55 -7.55 14.91 -20.26
C GLU A 55 -6.46 15.96 -20.07
N ILE A 56 -5.96 16.53 -21.18
CA ILE A 56 -4.99 17.63 -21.14
C ILE A 56 -5.55 18.82 -20.37
N ASN A 57 -6.79 19.25 -20.66
CA ASN A 57 -7.43 20.34 -19.93
C ASN A 57 -7.60 20.03 -18.43
N LYS A 58 -7.96 18.79 -18.10
CA LYS A 58 -8.08 18.35 -16.69
C LYS A 58 -6.73 18.41 -15.97
N ILE A 59 -5.66 17.97 -16.62
CA ILE A 59 -4.28 18.00 -16.10
C ILE A 59 -3.81 19.44 -15.90
N ASN A 60 -3.98 20.30 -16.91
CA ASN A 60 -3.56 21.69 -16.84
C ASN A 60 -4.30 22.44 -15.71
N LYS A 61 -5.62 22.26 -15.62
CA LYS A 61 -6.42 22.81 -14.52
C LYS A 61 -5.91 22.34 -13.15
N PHE A 62 -5.63 21.05 -13.00
CA PHE A 62 -5.08 20.51 -11.77
C PHE A 62 -3.72 21.11 -11.41
N ILE A 63 -2.82 21.27 -12.40
CA ILE A 63 -1.50 21.87 -12.19
C ILE A 63 -1.64 23.33 -11.76
N ASP A 64 -2.52 24.10 -12.39
CA ASP A 64 -2.75 25.49 -12.02
C ASP A 64 -3.35 25.62 -10.62
N GLU A 65 -4.28 24.73 -10.26
CA GLU A 65 -4.79 24.63 -8.90
C GLU A 65 -3.69 24.27 -7.89
N LEU A 66 -2.76 23.38 -8.24
CA LEU A 66 -1.62 23.00 -7.39
C LEU A 66 -0.63 24.15 -7.18
N LYS A 67 -0.33 24.96 -8.21
CA LYS A 67 0.55 26.14 -8.09
C LYS A 67 0.06 27.11 -7.02
N SER A 68 -1.27 27.24 -6.88
CA SER A 68 -1.88 28.10 -5.86
C SER A 68 -1.75 27.59 -4.42
N LYS A 69 -1.30 26.35 -4.19
CA LYS A 69 -1.24 25.73 -2.86
C LYS A 69 0.16 25.83 -2.26
N GLY A 70 0.37 26.85 -1.43
CA GLY A 70 1.63 27.05 -0.70
C GLY A 70 1.84 26.09 0.47
N ASP A 71 0.76 25.71 1.17
CA ASP A 71 0.81 24.81 2.33
C ASP A 71 0.87 23.33 1.91
N ASP A 72 1.80 22.59 2.51
CA ASP A 72 2.06 21.18 2.16
C ASP A 72 0.89 20.23 2.52
N LYS A 73 0.11 20.52 3.58
CA LYS A 73 -1.07 19.70 3.94
C LYS A 73 -2.21 19.96 2.97
N ILE A 74 -2.44 21.21 2.58
CA ILE A 74 -3.45 21.58 1.58
C ILE A 74 -3.05 21.00 0.22
N PHE A 75 -1.77 21.09 -0.15
CA PHE A 75 -1.22 20.49 -1.36
C PHE A 75 -1.48 18.98 -1.39
N PHE A 76 -1.06 18.27 -0.34
CA PHE A 76 -1.29 16.83 -0.23
C PHE A 76 -2.78 16.48 -0.26
N SER A 77 -3.62 17.21 0.46
CA SER A 77 -5.07 16.97 0.49
C SER A 77 -5.69 17.12 -0.90
N HIS A 78 -5.22 18.07 -1.70
CA HIS A 78 -5.69 18.25 -3.07
C HIS A 78 -5.27 17.09 -3.98
N VAL A 79 -4.00 16.66 -3.91
CA VAL A 79 -3.52 15.46 -4.61
C VAL A 79 -4.33 14.23 -4.20
N PHE A 80 -4.48 14.01 -2.89
CA PHE A 80 -5.21 12.87 -2.34
C PHE A 80 -6.67 12.83 -2.81
N LYS A 81 -7.40 13.95 -2.67
CA LYS A 81 -8.80 14.08 -3.12
C LYS A 81 -8.92 13.80 -4.61
N THR A 82 -8.02 14.33 -5.42
CA THR A 82 -8.00 14.06 -6.86
C THR A 82 -7.78 12.58 -7.13
N MET A 83 -6.82 11.95 -6.46
CA MET A 83 -6.56 10.52 -6.68
C MET A 83 -7.74 9.64 -6.27
N ILE A 84 -8.44 9.90 -5.16
CA ILE A 84 -9.57 9.06 -4.76
C ILE A 84 -10.78 9.18 -5.69
N THR A 85 -10.95 10.29 -6.42
CA THR A 85 -12.08 10.48 -7.35
C THR A 85 -11.83 9.90 -8.74
N LEU A 86 -10.56 9.70 -9.12
CA LEU A 86 -10.22 9.10 -10.41
C LEU A 86 -10.51 7.58 -10.42
N GLY A 87 -11.00 7.11 -11.56
CA GLY A 87 -11.11 5.68 -11.84
C GLY A 87 -9.73 4.98 -11.85
N LYS A 88 -9.71 3.64 -11.71
CA LYS A 88 -8.46 2.87 -11.68
C LYS A 88 -7.60 3.12 -12.93
N ASP A 89 -8.21 3.07 -14.11
CA ASP A 89 -7.50 3.22 -15.39
C ASP A 89 -7.15 4.69 -15.66
N GLU A 90 -8.01 5.62 -15.21
CA GLU A 90 -7.80 7.05 -15.34
C GLU A 90 -6.61 7.56 -14.51
N LYS A 91 -6.36 6.94 -13.34
CA LYS A 91 -5.24 7.31 -12.46
C LYS A 91 -3.89 7.22 -13.15
N GLN A 92 -3.66 6.16 -13.92
CA GLN A 92 -2.36 5.92 -14.56
C GLN A 92 -2.07 7.01 -15.60
N ASN A 93 -3.02 7.28 -16.49
CA ASN A 93 -2.90 8.32 -17.51
C ASN A 93 -2.77 9.71 -16.87
N PHE A 94 -3.54 9.98 -15.82
CA PHE A 94 -3.49 11.26 -15.12
C PHE A 94 -2.13 11.50 -14.44
N ILE A 95 -1.62 10.52 -13.66
CA ILE A 95 -0.32 10.64 -12.97
C ILE A 95 0.79 10.91 -13.97
N ALA A 96 0.79 10.15 -15.06
CA ALA A 96 1.85 10.21 -16.04
C ALA A 96 1.75 11.48 -16.90
N GLY A 97 0.53 11.93 -17.23
CA GLY A 97 0.28 13.23 -17.86
C GLY A 97 0.71 14.42 -17.00
N VAL A 98 0.38 14.43 -15.70
CA VAL A 98 0.87 15.47 -14.77
C VAL A 98 2.40 15.46 -14.71
N SER A 99 3.01 14.27 -14.60
CA SER A 99 4.47 14.14 -14.53
C SER A 99 5.13 14.65 -15.82
N GLN A 100 4.58 14.32 -16.98
CA GLN A 100 5.07 14.78 -18.28
C GLN A 100 4.97 16.30 -18.41
N THR A 101 3.83 16.90 -18.07
CA THR A 101 3.66 18.36 -18.14
C THR A 101 4.64 19.07 -17.20
N LEU A 102 4.80 18.59 -15.97
CA LEU A 102 5.72 19.19 -15.00
C LEU A 102 7.20 18.95 -15.33
N GLN A 103 7.55 17.91 -16.10
CA GLN A 103 8.92 17.62 -16.54
C GLN A 103 9.29 18.33 -17.85
N SER A 104 8.30 18.64 -18.70
CA SER A 104 8.52 19.26 -20.01
C SER A 104 8.97 20.73 -19.94
N SER A 105 8.87 21.35 -18.77
CA SER A 105 9.23 22.76 -18.58
C SER A 105 10.63 22.92 -17.98
N SER A 106 11.41 23.85 -18.53
CA SER A 106 12.69 24.30 -17.96
C SER A 106 12.51 25.25 -16.76
N ASP A 107 11.27 25.55 -16.38
CA ASP A 107 10.94 26.43 -15.28
C ASP A 107 11.30 25.81 -13.91
N PRO A 108 12.16 26.46 -13.11
CA PRO A 108 12.50 26.03 -11.75
C PRO A 108 11.28 25.82 -10.84
N GLU A 109 10.22 26.62 -11.02
CA GLU A 109 8.99 26.52 -10.24
C GLU A 109 8.27 25.21 -10.55
N LEU A 110 8.14 24.83 -11.83
CA LEU A 110 7.55 23.55 -12.24
C LEU A 110 8.39 22.37 -11.77
N SER A 111 9.72 22.48 -11.75
CA SER A 111 10.60 21.44 -11.20
C SER A 111 10.38 21.24 -9.69
N SER A 112 10.25 22.33 -8.93
CA SER A 112 9.91 22.27 -7.50
C SER A 112 8.53 21.67 -7.28
N LEU A 113 7.54 22.08 -8.09
CA LEU A 113 6.18 21.57 -8.07
C LEU A 113 6.13 20.07 -8.35
N ASN A 114 6.92 19.59 -9.31
CA ASN A 114 7.06 18.17 -9.63
C ASN A 114 7.58 17.35 -8.45
N LYS A 115 8.60 17.86 -7.74
CA LYS A 115 9.13 17.21 -6.54
C LYS A 115 8.07 17.10 -5.44
N LYS A 116 7.30 18.17 -5.20
CA LYS A 116 6.18 18.16 -4.24
C LYS A 116 5.10 17.16 -4.67
N PHE A 117 4.70 17.19 -5.94
CA PHE A 117 3.72 16.25 -6.49
C PHE A 117 4.14 14.80 -6.30
N LYS A 118 5.38 14.43 -6.66
CA LYS A 118 5.92 13.06 -6.47
C LYS A 118 5.92 12.65 -5.00
N ARG A 119 6.29 13.54 -4.09
CA ARG A 119 6.25 13.29 -2.64
C ARG A 119 4.82 13.01 -2.16
N SER A 120 3.85 13.84 -2.56
CA SER A 120 2.44 13.66 -2.20
C SER A 120 1.84 12.40 -2.82
N LEU A 121 2.20 12.08 -4.06
CA LEU A 121 1.77 10.86 -4.73
C LEU A 121 2.30 9.61 -4.02
N ASN A 122 3.58 9.61 -3.63
CA ASN A 122 4.16 8.51 -2.84
C ASN A 122 3.41 8.32 -1.51
N HIS A 123 3.06 9.41 -0.83
CA HIS A 123 2.29 9.33 0.40
C HIS A 123 0.88 8.76 0.17
N TYR A 124 0.20 9.18 -0.90
CA TYR A 124 -1.08 8.60 -1.32
C TYR A 124 -0.95 7.09 -1.59
N MET A 125 0.07 6.67 -2.32
CA MET A 125 0.30 5.26 -2.63
C MET A 125 0.51 4.44 -1.35
N SER A 126 1.33 4.93 -0.41
CA SER A 126 1.53 4.25 0.89
C SER A 126 0.21 4.04 1.65
N ILE A 127 -0.65 5.06 1.70
CA ILE A 127 -1.98 4.96 2.34
C ILE A 127 -2.85 3.95 1.59
N SER A 128 -2.87 4.01 0.26
CA SER A 128 -3.68 3.11 -0.57
C SER A 128 -3.22 1.65 -0.49
N LEU A 129 -1.94 1.39 -0.20
CA LEU A 129 -1.44 0.03 -0.01
C LEU A 129 -1.85 -0.52 1.36
N MET A 130 -1.85 0.32 2.41
CA MET A 130 -2.26 -0.05 3.76
C MET A 130 -3.78 -0.28 3.90
N SER A 131 -4.60 0.34 3.04
CA SER A 131 -6.06 0.19 3.12
C SER A 131 -6.56 -1.18 2.65
N ILE A 132 -5.82 -1.91 1.81
CA ILE A 132 -6.26 -3.20 1.27
C ILE A 132 -6.29 -4.29 2.37
N PRO A 133 -5.23 -4.53 3.15
CA PRO A 133 -5.28 -5.46 4.27
C PRO A 133 -6.33 -5.08 5.31
N LEU A 134 -6.47 -3.79 5.62
CA LEU A 134 -7.45 -3.29 6.59
C LEU A 134 -8.89 -3.57 6.14
N ASN A 135 -9.23 -3.25 4.89
CA ASN A 135 -10.54 -3.54 4.34
C ASN A 135 -10.84 -5.05 4.31
N ASN A 136 -9.83 -5.88 4.02
CA ASN A 136 -10.00 -7.33 4.06
C ASN A 136 -10.22 -7.85 5.49
N GLN A 137 -9.51 -7.31 6.49
CA GLN A 137 -9.71 -7.65 7.90
C GLN A 137 -11.10 -7.22 8.39
N ILE A 138 -11.53 -6.01 8.07
CA ILE A 138 -12.88 -5.53 8.42
C ILE A 138 -13.95 -6.42 7.78
N ARG A 139 -13.81 -6.72 6.47
CA ARG A 139 -14.76 -7.60 5.78
C ARG A 139 -14.82 -8.98 6.41
N HIS A 140 -13.66 -9.58 6.68
CA HIS A 140 -13.56 -10.89 7.34
C HIS A 140 -14.22 -10.89 8.72
N ASN A 141 -14.00 -9.84 9.52
CA ASN A 141 -14.57 -9.74 10.86
C ASN A 141 -16.08 -9.47 10.82
N MET A 142 -16.59 -8.71 9.84
CA MET A 142 -18.03 -8.52 9.65
C MET A 142 -18.73 -9.80 9.17
N THR A 143 -18.11 -10.60 8.29
CA THR A 143 -18.65 -11.88 7.86
C THR A 143 -18.59 -12.97 8.93
N ASN A 144 -17.74 -12.82 9.95
CA ASN A 144 -17.64 -13.76 11.07
C ASN A 144 -18.52 -13.37 12.27
N ILE A 145 -19.29 -12.29 12.18
CA ILE A 145 -20.45 -12.08 13.06
C ILE A 145 -21.56 -12.98 12.50
N SER A 146 -21.41 -14.28 12.72
CA SER A 146 -22.54 -15.19 12.68
C SER A 146 -23.48 -14.73 13.80
N LEU A 147 -24.64 -14.19 13.45
CA LEU A 147 -25.83 -14.25 14.30
C LEU A 147 -26.27 -15.72 14.37
N GLU A 148 -25.40 -16.56 14.94
CA GLU A 148 -25.80 -17.88 15.39
C GLU A 148 -26.60 -17.61 16.66
N GLY A 149 -27.92 -17.52 16.46
CA GLY A 149 -28.88 -17.40 17.55
C GLY A 149 -28.65 -18.57 18.50
N ASN A 150 -28.08 -18.25 19.66
CA ASN A 150 -28.07 -19.14 20.79
C ASN A 150 -29.50 -19.14 21.36
N ASP A 151 -30.40 -19.85 20.69
CA ASP A 151 -31.72 -20.20 21.21
C ASP A 151 -31.54 -21.40 22.14
N ASP A 152 -30.86 -21.14 23.27
CA ASP A 152 -30.80 -22.02 24.44
C ASP A 152 -31.94 -21.59 25.40
N GLU A 153 -33.18 -21.91 25.04
CA GLU A 153 -34.38 -21.82 25.90
C GLU A 153 -35.28 -22.99 25.46
N GLU A 154 -35.74 -23.97 26.25
CA GLU A 154 -35.80 -24.20 27.69
C GLU A 154 -35.98 -25.71 27.93
N ASP A 155 -35.59 -26.13 29.13
CA ASP A 155 -35.71 -27.46 29.69
C ASP A 155 -37.16 -28.04 29.72
N GLU A 156 -37.25 -29.33 29.39
CA GLU A 156 -37.97 -30.38 30.12
C GLU A 156 -39.35 -30.03 30.77
N LEU A 157 -40.45 -30.25 30.03
CA LEU A 157 -41.77 -30.53 30.63
C LEU A 157 -41.95 -32.04 30.79
N LEU A 158 -41.52 -32.58 31.93
CA LEU A 158 -41.96 -33.86 32.48
C LEU A 158 -42.84 -33.63 33.71
N ILE A 159 -43.99 -34.33 33.69
CA ILE A 159 -45.05 -34.50 34.72
C ILE A 159 -46.21 -33.50 34.64
#